data_AF-K2BQQ5-F1
#
_entry.id   AF-K2BQQ5-F1
#
_cell.length_a   1.000
_cell.length_b   1.000
_cell.length_c   1.000
_cell.angle_alpha   90.00
_cell.angle_beta   90.00
_cell.angle_gamma   90.00
#
_symmetry.space_group_name_H-M   'P 1'
#
loop_
_entity.id
_entity.type
_entity.pdbx_description
1 polymer ?
#
loop_
_entity_poly.entity_id
_entity_poly.type
_entity_poly.pdbx_seq_one_letter_code
_entity_poly.pdbx_strand_id
1 'polypeptide(L)'
;MRTAEVLSIYHDLKNSKNPNILSKPLNLDILSMNHEKRPNSASVEDAFFGDSGKGSVVAKLNEKLAKKGKVFSLRANGGANAGHEADINGKKIVTHQIPMGVVKEGATAFISRGMVLHPEDVLIEIDHINKSLDTPELPGNLIIDYNTPLALDTHRAYESVLNQETTGGRGSTGRGIAPANMEIYGRTALSVRDLTREDWEKGTREHFRLYQKMVSGFGKELGDIEVYTMASAEKRRVGTEEEFIDRL
;
A
#
# COMPACT_ATOMS: atom_id res chain seq x y z
N MET A 1 26.15 1.74 -4.87
CA MET A 1 26.84 0.81 -5.80
C MET A 1 26.48 1.26 -7.20
N ARG A 2 27.47 1.62 -8.01
CA ARG A 2 27.22 2.09 -9.39
C ARG A 2 26.92 0.88 -10.26
N THR A 3 26.03 1.01 -11.24
CA THR A 3 25.59 -0.10 -12.11
C THR A 3 26.75 -0.87 -12.75
N ALA A 4 27.87 -0.19 -13.02
CA ALA A 4 29.10 -0.79 -13.54
C ALA A 4 29.75 -1.81 -12.58
N GLU A 5 29.69 -1.58 -11.27
CA GLU A 5 30.26 -2.48 -10.24
C GLU A 5 29.43 -3.77 -10.12
N VAL A 6 28.11 -3.68 -10.28
CA VAL A 6 27.21 -4.84 -10.26
C VAL A 6 27.45 -5.73 -11.48
N LEU A 7 27.67 -5.12 -12.65
CA LEU A 7 27.96 -5.85 -13.88
C LEU A 7 29.32 -6.55 -13.84
N SER A 8 30.35 -5.94 -13.25
CA SER A 8 31.65 -6.60 -13.10
C SER A 8 31.56 -7.83 -12.19
N ILE A 9 30.84 -7.73 -11.07
CA ILE A 9 30.58 -8.87 -10.17
C ILE A 9 29.85 -10.00 -10.92
N TYR A 10 28.87 -9.67 -11.76
CA TYR A 10 28.13 -10.65 -12.57
C TYR A 10 29.01 -11.33 -13.62
N HIS A 11 29.90 -10.59 -14.27
CA HIS A 11 30.87 -11.15 -15.23
C HIS A 11 31.91 -12.05 -14.55
N ASP A 12 32.38 -11.68 -13.37
CA ASP A 12 33.30 -12.49 -12.57
C ASP A 12 32.62 -13.78 -12.09
N LEU A 13 31.34 -13.70 -11.69
CA LEU A 13 30.51 -14.87 -11.34
C LEU A 13 30.35 -15.84 -12.52
N LYS A 14 30.01 -15.33 -13.70
CA LYS A 14 29.80 -16.13 -14.90
C LYS A 14 31.06 -16.86 -15.37
N ASN A 15 32.23 -16.23 -15.15
CA ASN A 15 33.51 -16.76 -15.64
C ASN A 15 34.27 -17.57 -14.60
N SER A 16 33.93 -17.47 -13.31
CA SER A 16 34.58 -18.27 -12.27
C SER A 16 33.88 -19.63 -12.11
N LYS A 17 34.64 -20.72 -12.16
CA LYS A 17 34.19 -22.06 -11.72
C LYS A 17 34.22 -22.21 -10.19
N ASN A 18 34.16 -21.10 -9.43
CA ASN A 18 34.41 -21.09 -8.00
C ASN A 18 33.09 -20.95 -7.22
N PRO A 19 32.60 -21.99 -6.53
CA PRO A 19 31.30 -21.98 -5.86
C PRO A 19 31.22 -21.04 -4.64
N ASN A 20 32.32 -20.41 -4.23
CA ASN A 20 32.42 -19.59 -3.02
C ASN A 20 32.29 -18.06 -3.21
N ILE A 21 31.85 -17.55 -4.37
CA ILE A 21 31.76 -16.09 -4.58
C ILE A 21 30.66 -15.40 -3.74
N LEU A 22 29.67 -16.13 -3.23
CA LEU A 22 28.60 -15.55 -2.39
C LEU A 22 29.03 -15.20 -0.96
N SER A 23 30.28 -15.46 -0.54
CA SER A 23 30.73 -15.24 0.84
C SER A 23 31.79 -14.15 1.00
N LYS A 24 32.12 -13.36 -0.03
CA LYS A 24 32.91 -12.15 0.23
C LYS A 24 32.02 -11.18 1.02
N PRO A 25 32.28 -10.93 2.33
CA PRO A 25 31.58 -9.87 3.02
C PRO A 25 31.79 -8.60 2.21
N LEU A 26 30.73 -7.82 2.01
CA LEU A 26 30.83 -6.48 1.44
C LEU A 26 31.92 -5.76 2.26
N ASN A 27 33.10 -5.59 1.67
CA ASN A 27 34.23 -4.88 2.28
C ASN A 27 33.99 -3.37 2.16
N LEU A 28 32.74 -2.98 2.39
CA LEU A 28 32.23 -1.64 2.50
C LEU A 28 32.04 -1.43 3.99
N ASP A 29 32.89 -0.61 4.58
CA ASP A 29 32.64 -0.09 5.92
C ASP A 29 31.48 0.91 5.82
N ILE A 30 30.26 0.37 5.91
CA ILE A 30 29.00 1.11 5.80
C ILE A 30 28.92 2.19 6.91
N LEU A 31 29.67 2.00 7.99
CA LEU A 31 29.75 2.90 9.14
C LEU A 31 30.75 4.04 8.92
N SER A 32 31.81 3.83 8.14
CA SER A 32 32.76 4.89 7.74
C SER A 32 32.34 5.68 6.51
N MET A 33 31.30 5.24 5.80
CA MET A 33 30.71 6.05 4.74
C MET A 33 30.15 7.32 5.39
N ASN A 34 30.73 8.46 5.03
CA ASN A 34 30.26 9.79 5.43
C ASN A 34 28.92 10.02 4.73
N HIS A 35 27.85 9.44 5.26
CA HIS A 35 26.50 9.67 4.76
C HIS A 35 26.18 11.13 5.07
N GLU A 36 26.22 11.99 4.06
CA GLU A 36 25.45 13.23 4.12
C GLU A 36 24.00 12.81 4.37
N LYS A 37 23.59 12.81 5.65
CA LYS A 37 22.20 12.58 6.02
C LYS A 37 21.41 13.60 5.24
N ARG A 38 20.45 13.14 4.42
CA ARG A 38 19.56 14.08 3.73
C ARG A 38 18.96 15.01 4.77
N PRO A 39 19.26 16.32 4.72
CA PRO A 39 18.78 17.23 5.74
C PRO A 39 17.24 17.20 5.73
N ASN A 40 16.64 17.38 6.91
CA ASN A 40 15.19 17.46 7.08
C ASN A 40 14.40 16.21 6.63
N SER A 41 15.04 15.04 6.61
CA SER A 41 14.40 13.76 6.26
C SER A 41 14.44 12.79 7.44
N ALA A 42 13.35 12.07 7.66
CA ALA A 42 13.26 11.01 8.67
C ALA A 42 12.43 9.84 8.14
N SER A 43 12.84 8.62 8.48
CA SER A 43 12.05 7.40 8.32
C SER A 43 11.62 6.90 9.69
N VAL A 44 10.41 6.35 9.78
CA VAL A 44 9.90 5.71 10.99
C VAL A 44 9.50 4.29 10.61
N GLU A 45 10.19 3.32 11.18
CA GLU A 45 10.03 1.89 10.86
C GLU A 45 9.78 1.09 12.13
N ASP A 46 9.17 -0.08 11.97
CA ASP A 46 8.96 -1.02 13.08
C ASP A 46 10.14 -1.96 13.12
N ALA A 47 10.74 -2.15 14.29
CA ALA A 47 11.82 -3.14 14.47
C ALA A 47 11.27 -4.55 14.75
N PHE A 48 9.97 -4.70 14.94
CA PHE A 48 9.32 -5.95 15.35
C PHE A 48 8.18 -6.33 14.39
N PHE A 49 7.16 -7.03 14.89
CA PHE A 49 6.10 -7.65 14.07
C PHE A 49 4.89 -6.74 13.80
N GLY A 50 5.02 -5.42 14.01
CA GLY A 50 3.92 -4.47 13.82
C GLY A 50 3.41 -3.86 15.12
N ASP A 51 2.46 -2.92 14.98
CA ASP A 51 1.72 -2.27 16.09
C ASP A 51 2.54 -1.61 17.21
N SER A 52 3.83 -1.34 17.01
CA SER A 52 4.69 -0.65 17.99
C SER A 52 4.38 0.86 18.17
N GLY A 53 3.25 1.36 17.63
CA GLY A 53 2.84 2.76 17.79
C GLY A 53 3.45 3.77 16.81
N LYS A 54 3.95 3.30 15.64
CA LYS A 54 4.55 4.14 14.58
C LYS A 54 3.68 5.34 14.17
N GLY A 55 2.37 5.13 14.05
CA GLY A 55 1.42 6.18 13.66
C GLY A 55 1.46 7.40 14.60
N SER A 56 1.51 7.17 15.91
CA SER A 56 1.59 8.23 16.91
C SER A 56 2.92 8.98 16.84
N VAL A 57 4.02 8.27 16.62
CA VAL A 57 5.35 8.87 16.43
C VAL A 57 5.36 9.76 15.19
N VAL A 58 4.84 9.26 14.06
CA VAL A 58 4.72 10.02 12.81
C VAL A 58 3.84 11.25 12.99
N ALA A 59 2.71 11.15 13.70
CA ALA A 59 1.84 12.30 13.98
C ALA A 59 2.57 13.41 14.77
N LYS A 60 3.25 13.05 15.86
CA LYS A 60 4.05 13.99 16.68
C LYS A 60 5.21 14.59 15.89
N LEU A 61 5.85 13.80 15.02
CA LEU A 61 6.93 14.29 14.17
C LEU A 61 6.40 15.31 13.14
N ASN A 62 5.28 15.01 12.48
CA ASN A 62 4.62 15.96 11.58
C ASN A 62 4.27 17.27 12.30
N GLU A 63 3.73 17.22 13.52
CA GLU A 63 3.41 18.43 14.31
C GLU A 63 4.67 19.26 14.62
N LYS A 64 5.78 18.61 14.99
CA LYS A 64 7.04 19.31 15.25
C LYS A 64 7.66 19.91 13.99
N LEU A 65 7.59 19.21 12.87
CA LEU A 65 8.16 19.67 11.60
C LEU A 65 7.32 20.78 10.96
N ALA A 66 6.00 20.76 11.12
CA ALA A 66 5.10 21.78 10.60
C ALA A 66 5.41 23.18 11.17
N LYS A 67 5.90 23.25 12.41
CA LYS A 67 6.36 24.52 13.03
C LYS A 67 7.60 25.11 12.37
N LYS A 68 8.33 24.34 11.56
CA LYS A 68 9.60 24.73 10.92
C LYS A 68 9.46 24.98 9.42
N GLY A 69 8.33 24.60 8.81
CA GLY A 69 8.10 24.77 7.39
C GLY A 69 7.17 23.70 6.80
N LYS A 70 7.15 23.60 5.48
CA LYS A 70 6.32 22.65 4.73
C LYS A 70 6.73 21.21 5.02
N VAL A 71 5.75 20.35 5.29
CA VAL A 71 5.97 18.94 5.63
C VAL A 71 5.54 18.04 4.49
N PHE A 72 6.38 17.05 4.17
CA PHE A 72 6.11 15.99 3.21
C PHE A 72 5.99 14.67 3.97
N SER A 73 4.81 14.06 3.96
CA SER A 73 4.54 12.80 4.67
C SER A 73 4.30 11.68 3.66
N LEU A 74 5.30 10.82 3.48
CA LEU A 74 5.25 9.70 2.54
C LEU A 74 4.89 8.41 3.26
N ARG A 75 3.97 7.63 2.68
CA ARG A 75 3.84 6.20 3.01
C ARG A 75 4.45 5.39 1.88
N ALA A 76 5.55 4.69 2.19
CA ALA A 76 6.42 4.10 1.18
C ALA A 76 5.89 2.76 0.65
N ASN A 77 5.37 1.90 1.53
CA ASN A 77 5.00 0.51 1.23
C ASN A 77 3.75 0.06 2.00
N GLY A 78 3.24 -1.13 1.64
CA GLY A 78 2.12 -1.78 2.32
C GLY A 78 0.77 -1.44 1.70
N GLY A 79 -0.28 -1.36 2.52
CA GLY A 79 -1.63 -1.00 2.09
C GLY A 79 -2.49 -0.68 3.30
N ALA A 80 -3.79 -0.97 3.24
CA ALA A 80 -4.77 -0.76 4.32
C ALA A 80 -4.60 -1.68 5.55
N ASN A 81 -3.40 -2.24 5.77
CA ASN A 81 -3.11 -3.22 6.83
C ASN A 81 -2.87 -2.59 8.20
N ALA A 82 -2.38 -1.36 8.24
CA ALA A 82 -1.97 -0.72 9.48
C ALA A 82 -2.84 0.52 9.72
N GLY A 83 -3.45 0.58 10.89
CA GLY A 83 -4.16 1.76 11.40
C GLY A 83 -3.18 2.70 12.09
N HIS A 84 -3.05 3.92 11.58
CA HIS A 84 -2.35 5.00 12.25
C HIS A 84 -3.37 5.87 12.95
N GLU A 85 -3.27 5.95 14.27
CA GLU A 85 -4.15 6.76 15.10
C GLU A 85 -3.43 8.04 15.57
N ALA A 86 -4.14 9.16 15.55
CA ALA A 86 -3.72 10.40 16.16
C ALA A 86 -4.90 11.12 16.83
N ASP A 87 -4.63 11.80 17.95
CA ASP A 87 -5.54 12.78 18.52
C ASP A 87 -5.20 14.16 17.93
N ILE A 88 -6.17 14.78 17.27
CA ILE A 88 -6.07 16.11 16.69
C ILE A 88 -7.16 16.98 17.32
N ASN A 89 -6.75 17.88 18.21
CA ASN A 89 -7.66 18.80 18.92
C ASN A 89 -8.79 18.07 19.69
N GLY A 90 -8.47 16.94 20.34
CA GLY A 90 -9.45 16.13 21.09
C GLY A 90 -10.30 15.23 20.20
N LYS A 91 -10.01 15.15 18.90
CA LYS A 91 -10.68 14.27 17.95
C LYS A 91 -9.75 13.16 17.52
N LYS A 92 -10.17 11.92 17.74
CA LYS A 92 -9.45 10.72 17.35
C LYS A 92 -9.63 10.46 15.85
N ILE A 93 -8.52 10.44 15.11
CA ILE A 93 -8.49 10.15 13.68
C ILE A 93 -7.69 8.89 13.43
N VAL A 94 -8.24 7.99 12.61
CA VAL A 94 -7.57 6.75 12.20
C VAL A 94 -7.44 6.74 10.68
N THR A 95 -6.21 6.58 10.18
CA THR A 95 -5.93 6.42 8.74
C THR A 95 -5.29 5.06 8.48
N HIS A 96 -5.64 4.41 7.36
CA HIS A 96 -5.13 3.10 6.99
C HIS A 96 -4.26 3.14 5.75
N GLN A 97 -4.64 3.89 4.72
CA GLN A 97 -3.87 4.09 3.51
C GLN A 97 -3.30 5.49 3.45
N ILE A 98 -4.08 6.49 3.88
CA ILE A 98 -3.69 7.89 3.78
C ILE A 98 -2.60 8.21 4.82
N PRO A 99 -1.48 8.84 4.43
CA PRO A 99 -0.46 9.26 5.39
C PRO A 99 -1.04 10.25 6.40
N MET A 100 -0.79 10.01 7.70
CA MET A 100 -1.33 10.83 8.80
C MET A 100 -0.97 12.32 8.70
N GLY A 101 0.11 12.70 7.99
CA GLY A 101 0.44 14.10 7.75
C GLY A 101 -0.64 14.89 6.98
N VAL A 102 -1.60 14.24 6.32
CA VAL A 102 -2.69 14.90 5.59
C VAL A 102 -3.60 15.75 6.48
N VAL A 103 -3.67 15.47 7.78
CA VAL A 103 -4.51 16.22 8.73
C VAL A 103 -3.92 17.58 9.11
N LYS A 104 -2.78 17.95 8.53
CA LYS A 104 -2.06 19.19 8.81
C LYS A 104 -2.16 20.14 7.62
N GLU A 105 -2.62 21.35 7.92
CA GLU A 105 -2.73 22.45 6.97
C GLU A 105 -1.40 22.69 6.24
N GLY A 106 -1.46 22.79 4.90
CA GLY A 106 -0.28 23.06 4.06
C GLY A 106 0.72 21.90 3.93
N ALA A 107 0.51 20.77 4.62
CA ALA A 107 1.31 19.57 4.41
C ALA A 107 1.01 18.93 3.05
N THR A 108 1.91 18.05 2.60
CA THR A 108 1.69 17.21 1.43
C THR A 108 1.91 15.76 1.79
N ALA A 109 0.85 14.97 1.74
CA ALA A 109 0.84 13.54 1.97
C ALA A 109 1.00 12.80 0.63
N PHE A 110 1.86 11.79 0.59
CA PHE A 110 2.14 11.01 -0.61
C PHE A 110 1.87 9.52 -0.39
N ILE A 111 1.08 8.93 -1.27
CA ILE A 111 0.96 7.48 -1.44
C ILE A 111 1.93 7.06 -2.55
N SER A 112 2.91 6.23 -2.17
CA SER A 112 3.97 5.73 -3.04
C SER A 112 3.50 4.58 -3.92
N ARG A 113 4.15 4.41 -5.08
CA ARG A 113 4.03 3.19 -5.91
C ARG A 113 4.42 1.87 -5.22
N GLY A 114 5.10 1.95 -4.07
CA GLY A 114 5.44 0.77 -3.26
C GLY A 114 4.27 0.28 -2.40
N MET A 115 3.18 1.06 -2.32
CA MET A 115 1.93 0.63 -1.70
C MET A 115 1.02 -0.08 -2.69
N VAL A 116 0.04 -0.82 -2.19
CA VAL A 116 -1.20 -1.12 -2.93
C VAL A 116 -2.33 -0.27 -2.37
N LEU A 117 -3.24 0.16 -3.24
CA LEU A 117 -4.31 1.10 -2.90
C LEU A 117 -5.69 0.55 -3.27
N HIS A 118 -6.64 0.61 -2.35
CA HIS A 118 -8.06 0.38 -2.66
C HIS A 118 -8.75 1.75 -2.86
N PRO A 119 -9.29 2.07 -4.05
CA PRO A 119 -9.85 3.40 -4.36
C PRO A 119 -10.99 3.81 -3.42
N GLU A 120 -11.99 2.93 -3.26
CA GLU A 120 -13.15 3.20 -2.39
C GLU A 120 -12.75 3.47 -0.93
N ASP A 121 -11.88 2.63 -0.35
CA ASP A 121 -11.35 2.83 1.01
C ASP A 121 -10.64 4.19 1.16
N VAL A 122 -9.92 4.67 0.14
CA VAL A 122 -9.31 6.01 0.20
C VAL A 122 -10.38 7.09 0.27
N LEU A 123 -11.44 7.00 -0.55
CA LEU A 123 -12.54 7.96 -0.50
C LEU A 123 -13.26 7.94 0.85
N ILE A 124 -13.45 6.75 1.43
CA ILE A 124 -14.03 6.59 2.78
C ILE A 124 -13.13 7.21 3.85
N GLU A 125 -11.80 7.01 3.76
CA GLU A 125 -10.87 7.66 4.69
C GLU A 125 -10.89 9.18 4.56
N ILE A 126 -10.99 9.73 3.34
CA ILE A 126 -11.11 11.19 3.13
C ILE A 126 -12.37 11.72 3.80
N ASP A 127 -13.51 11.09 3.57
CA ASP A 127 -14.79 11.47 4.18
C ASP A 127 -14.74 11.36 5.71
N HIS A 128 -14.13 10.29 6.24
CA HIS A 128 -13.91 10.13 7.68
C HIS A 128 -13.05 11.27 8.26
N ILE A 129 -11.96 11.65 7.59
CA ILE A 129 -11.08 12.74 8.05
C ILE A 129 -11.83 14.07 8.05
N ASN A 130 -12.54 14.39 6.97
CA ASN A 130 -13.29 15.64 6.82
C ASN A 130 -14.39 15.75 7.89
N LYS A 131 -15.19 14.69 8.08
CA LYS A 131 -16.23 14.63 9.12
C LYS A 131 -15.65 14.71 10.53
N SER A 132 -14.59 13.96 10.79
CA SER A 132 -13.89 14.02 12.07
C SER A 132 -13.41 15.43 12.33
N LEU A 133 -12.73 16.09 11.39
CA LEU A 133 -12.17 17.42 11.60
C LEU A 133 -13.17 18.56 11.51
N ASP A 134 -14.37 18.33 10.99
CA ASP A 134 -15.36 19.37 10.67
C ASP A 134 -14.82 20.33 9.59
N THR A 135 -14.27 19.76 8.51
CA THR A 135 -13.72 20.50 7.36
C THR A 135 -14.38 20.05 6.06
N PRO A 136 -14.54 20.95 5.06
CA PRO A 136 -15.14 20.57 3.77
C PRO A 136 -14.20 19.73 2.90
N GLU A 137 -12.89 19.85 3.11
CA GLU A 137 -11.85 19.14 2.38
C GLU A 137 -10.68 18.77 3.30
N LEU A 138 -9.74 17.98 2.78
CA LEU A 138 -8.53 17.59 3.50
C LEU A 138 -7.70 18.83 3.83
N PRO A 139 -7.22 19.01 5.08
CA PRO A 139 -6.36 20.14 5.43
C PRO A 139 -5.02 20.15 4.66
N GLY A 140 -4.49 18.96 4.37
CA GLY A 140 -3.28 18.76 3.60
C GLY A 140 -3.56 18.31 2.17
N ASN A 141 -2.57 18.46 1.31
CA ASN A 141 -2.63 17.98 -0.06
C ASN A 141 -2.34 16.49 -0.11
N LEU A 142 -3.21 15.68 -0.70
CA LEU A 142 -2.96 14.26 -0.96
C LEU A 142 -2.49 14.06 -2.41
N ILE A 143 -1.33 13.43 -2.59
CA ILE A 143 -0.79 13.05 -3.89
C ILE A 143 -0.66 11.53 -3.92
N ILE A 144 -1.19 10.92 -4.98
CA ILE A 144 -1.12 9.48 -5.22
C ILE A 144 -0.23 9.26 -6.45
N ASP A 145 0.80 8.42 -6.32
CA ASP A 145 1.62 8.04 -7.47
C ASP A 145 0.74 7.28 -8.48
N TYR A 146 0.75 7.72 -9.74
CA TYR A 146 0.02 7.08 -10.83
C TYR A 146 0.34 5.59 -10.97
N ASN A 147 1.55 5.15 -10.62
CA ASN A 147 1.94 3.75 -10.73
C ASN A 147 1.63 2.95 -9.46
N THR A 148 0.89 3.49 -8.49
CA THR A 148 0.43 2.74 -7.31
C THR A 148 -0.48 1.60 -7.75
N PRO A 149 -0.11 0.34 -7.51
CA PRO A 149 -0.96 -0.80 -7.83
C PRO A 149 -2.26 -0.81 -7.02
N LEU A 150 -3.30 -1.41 -7.57
CA LEU A 150 -4.62 -1.48 -6.95
C LEU A 150 -4.77 -2.74 -6.10
N ALA A 151 -5.41 -2.60 -4.95
CA ALA A 151 -5.96 -3.69 -4.15
C ALA A 151 -7.48 -3.60 -4.21
N LEU A 152 -8.12 -4.44 -5.01
CA LEU A 152 -9.55 -4.41 -5.33
C LEU A 152 -10.35 -5.49 -4.57
N ASP A 153 -11.68 -5.42 -4.58
CA ASP A 153 -12.53 -6.44 -3.96
C ASP A 153 -12.32 -7.85 -4.51
N THR A 154 -11.93 -7.98 -5.78
CA THR A 154 -11.49 -9.24 -6.40
C THR A 154 -10.36 -9.90 -5.60
N HIS A 155 -9.38 -9.09 -5.15
CA HIS A 155 -8.27 -9.53 -4.33
C HIS A 155 -8.72 -9.93 -2.92
N ARG A 156 -9.63 -9.15 -2.31
CA ARG A 156 -10.21 -9.48 -0.99
C ARG A 156 -10.96 -10.81 -1.04
N ALA A 157 -11.73 -11.03 -2.10
CA ALA A 157 -12.49 -12.25 -2.30
C ALA A 157 -11.56 -13.46 -2.49
N TYR A 158 -10.52 -13.32 -3.33
CA TYR A 158 -9.54 -14.40 -3.51
C TYR A 158 -8.75 -14.70 -2.24
N GLU A 159 -8.35 -13.67 -1.48
CA GLU A 159 -7.73 -13.84 -0.17
C GLU A 159 -8.66 -14.62 0.79
N SER A 160 -9.94 -14.27 0.82
CA SER A 160 -10.96 -14.99 1.61
C SER A 160 -11.08 -16.47 1.22
N VAL A 161 -11.07 -16.78 -0.08
CA VAL A 161 -11.08 -18.17 -0.58
C VAL A 161 -9.80 -18.90 -0.17
N LEU A 162 -8.63 -18.31 -0.39
CA LEU A 162 -7.35 -18.94 0.00
C LEU A 162 -7.27 -19.21 1.51
N ASN A 163 -7.81 -18.32 2.34
CA ASN A 163 -7.86 -18.50 3.79
C ASN A 163 -8.73 -19.69 4.22
N GLN A 164 -9.76 -20.01 3.45
CA GLN A 164 -10.70 -21.12 3.74
C GLN A 164 -10.19 -22.44 3.17
N GLU A 165 -9.67 -22.41 1.94
CA GLU A 165 -9.35 -23.61 1.16
C GLU A 165 -7.89 -24.07 1.34
N THR A 166 -7.02 -23.26 1.96
CA THR A 166 -5.60 -23.59 2.16
C THR A 166 -5.17 -23.50 3.63
N THR A 167 -4.11 -24.21 3.98
CA THR A 167 -3.51 -24.15 5.33
C THR A 167 -2.61 -22.92 5.53
N GLY A 168 -2.11 -22.33 4.45
CA GLY A 168 -1.13 -21.23 4.46
C GLY A 168 -1.71 -19.82 4.44
N GLY A 169 -2.99 -19.62 4.11
CA GLY A 169 -3.62 -18.28 4.05
C GLY A 169 -3.87 -17.64 5.43
N ARG A 170 -3.68 -18.40 6.52
CA ARG A 170 -3.98 -17.93 7.88
C ARG A 170 -3.08 -16.75 8.27
N GLY A 171 -3.69 -15.64 8.69
CA GLY A 171 -2.98 -14.43 9.16
C GLY A 171 -3.00 -13.26 8.19
N SER A 172 -3.69 -13.36 7.05
CA SER A 172 -3.96 -12.20 6.20
C SER A 172 -5.00 -11.25 6.81
N THR A 173 -5.01 -9.99 6.37
CA THR A 173 -5.90 -8.94 6.88
C THR A 173 -7.30 -8.98 6.26
N GLY A 174 -7.53 -9.80 5.23
CA GLY A 174 -8.77 -9.81 4.46
C GLY A 174 -8.98 -8.54 3.61
N ARG A 175 -7.94 -7.73 3.46
CA ARG A 175 -7.95 -6.45 2.71
C ARG A 175 -7.45 -6.61 1.26
N GLY A 176 -7.13 -7.83 0.83
CA GLY A 176 -6.68 -8.13 -0.54
C GLY A 176 -5.21 -7.75 -0.79
N ILE A 177 -4.45 -7.43 0.26
CA ILE A 177 -3.09 -6.91 0.09
C ILE A 177 -2.13 -8.00 -0.40
N ALA A 178 -2.25 -9.23 0.10
CA ALA A 178 -1.37 -10.31 -0.34
C ALA A 178 -1.59 -10.64 -1.83
N PRO A 179 -2.83 -10.91 -2.31
CA PRO A 179 -3.07 -11.12 -3.74
C PRO A 179 -2.65 -9.93 -4.62
N ALA A 180 -2.91 -8.69 -4.19
CA ALA A 180 -2.49 -7.52 -4.95
C ALA A 180 -0.96 -7.46 -5.11
N ASN A 181 -0.21 -7.81 -4.06
CA ASN A 181 1.24 -7.92 -4.16
C ASN A 181 1.69 -9.07 -5.07
N MET A 182 0.97 -10.20 -5.12
CA MET A 182 1.28 -11.28 -6.06
C MET A 182 1.24 -10.79 -7.50
N GLU A 183 0.27 -9.94 -7.86
CA GLU A 183 0.17 -9.37 -9.21
C GLU A 183 1.31 -8.41 -9.55
N ILE A 184 1.87 -7.69 -8.56
CA ILE A 184 3.06 -6.85 -8.76
C ILE A 184 4.23 -7.73 -9.23
N TYR A 185 4.47 -8.84 -8.56
CA TYR A 185 5.52 -9.80 -8.94
C TYR A 185 5.20 -10.54 -10.24
N GLY A 186 3.92 -10.82 -10.47
CA GLY A 186 3.40 -11.39 -11.73
C GLY A 186 3.41 -10.43 -12.91
N ARG A 187 3.61 -9.12 -12.67
CA ARG A 187 3.52 -8.03 -13.65
C ARG A 187 2.14 -7.90 -14.32
N THR A 188 1.09 -8.26 -13.59
CA THR A 188 -0.31 -8.19 -14.04
C THR A 188 -1.12 -7.16 -13.27
N ALA A 189 -0.54 -6.49 -12.27
CA ALA A 189 -1.25 -5.56 -11.42
C ALA A 189 -1.78 -4.36 -12.21
N LEU A 190 -3.06 -4.06 -12.04
CA LEU A 190 -3.63 -2.76 -12.39
C LEU A 190 -3.08 -1.69 -11.45
N SER A 191 -2.95 -0.48 -11.96
CA SER A 191 -2.47 0.68 -11.24
C SER A 191 -3.46 1.84 -11.31
N VAL A 192 -3.29 2.85 -10.46
CA VAL A 192 -4.09 4.10 -10.50
C VAL A 192 -4.10 4.71 -11.89
N ARG A 193 -2.98 4.67 -12.62
CA ARG A 193 -2.87 5.13 -14.00
C ARG A 193 -3.90 4.46 -14.91
N ASP A 194 -4.16 3.17 -14.71
CA ASP A 194 -5.06 2.42 -15.58
C ASP A 194 -6.51 2.89 -15.40
N LEU A 195 -6.89 3.37 -14.21
CA LEU A 195 -8.19 4.00 -13.94
C LEU A 195 -8.34 5.40 -14.56
N THR A 196 -7.24 6.05 -14.93
CA THR A 196 -7.28 7.41 -15.54
C THR A 196 -7.39 7.41 -17.05
N ARG A 197 -7.44 6.23 -17.68
CA ARG A 197 -7.51 6.08 -19.13
C ARG A 197 -8.96 6.17 -19.60
N GLU A 198 -9.18 6.59 -20.85
CA GLU A 198 -10.52 6.59 -21.46
C GLU A 198 -11.14 5.19 -21.52
N ASP A 199 -10.30 4.15 -21.67
CA ASP A 199 -10.71 2.74 -21.79
C ASP A 199 -10.53 1.93 -20.50
N TRP A 200 -10.49 2.59 -19.34
CA TRP A 200 -10.13 1.99 -18.06
C TRP A 200 -10.97 0.74 -17.70
N GLU A 201 -12.26 0.75 -18.01
CA GLU A 201 -13.17 -0.37 -17.71
C GLU A 201 -12.71 -1.67 -18.35
N LYS A 202 -12.11 -1.63 -19.54
CA LYS A 202 -11.73 -2.85 -20.27
C LYS A 202 -10.74 -3.68 -19.45
N GLY A 203 -9.66 -3.05 -18.96
CA GLY A 203 -8.65 -3.73 -18.15
C GLY A 203 -9.21 -4.21 -16.80
N THR A 204 -10.09 -3.41 -16.19
CA THR A 204 -10.74 -3.74 -14.92
C THR A 204 -11.71 -4.91 -15.04
N ARG A 205 -12.48 -5.00 -16.13
CA ARG A 205 -13.37 -6.14 -16.44
C ARG A 205 -12.57 -7.40 -16.74
N GLU A 206 -11.47 -7.28 -17.50
CA GLU A 206 -10.54 -8.40 -17.73
C GLU A 206 -9.97 -8.94 -16.40
N HIS A 207 -9.60 -8.04 -15.48
CA HIS A 207 -9.16 -8.39 -14.14
C HIS A 207 -10.27 -9.08 -13.33
N PHE A 208 -11.50 -8.57 -13.34
CA PHE A 208 -12.65 -9.22 -12.68
C PHE A 208 -12.85 -10.66 -13.17
N ARG A 209 -12.86 -10.86 -14.49
CA ARG A 209 -13.02 -12.18 -15.12
C ARG A 209 -11.86 -13.12 -14.83
N LEU A 210 -10.64 -12.60 -14.70
CA LEU A 210 -9.49 -13.39 -14.28
C LEU A 210 -9.71 -13.95 -12.88
N TYR A 211 -10.12 -13.10 -11.93
CA TYR A 211 -10.39 -13.51 -10.57
C TYR A 211 -11.59 -14.46 -10.46
N GLN A 212 -12.65 -14.26 -11.26
CA GLN A 212 -13.74 -15.21 -11.40
C GLN A 212 -13.22 -16.60 -11.80
N LYS A 213 -12.34 -16.69 -12.80
CA LYS A 213 -11.73 -17.98 -13.20
C LYS A 213 -10.90 -18.58 -12.07
N MET A 214 -10.12 -17.77 -11.35
CA MET A 214 -9.31 -18.26 -10.23
C MET A 214 -10.16 -18.85 -9.10
N VAL A 215 -11.23 -18.16 -8.68
CA VAL A 215 -12.11 -18.65 -7.61
C VAL A 215 -12.99 -19.82 -8.04
N SER A 216 -13.34 -19.92 -9.33
CA SER A 216 -14.09 -21.06 -9.88
C SER A 216 -13.34 -22.38 -9.76
N GLY A 217 -12.00 -22.36 -9.74
CA GLY A 217 -11.18 -23.55 -9.45
C GLY A 217 -11.41 -24.14 -8.05
N PHE A 218 -11.96 -23.34 -7.13
CA PHE A 218 -12.40 -23.76 -5.80
C PHE A 218 -13.92 -23.97 -5.70
N GLY A 219 -14.63 -23.97 -6.84
CA GLY A 219 -16.09 -24.11 -6.89
C GLY A 219 -16.85 -22.91 -6.31
N LYS A 220 -16.27 -21.70 -6.38
CA LYS A 220 -16.90 -20.45 -5.91
C LYS A 220 -17.26 -19.55 -7.09
N GLU A 221 -18.28 -18.73 -6.89
CA GLU A 221 -18.65 -17.62 -7.78
C GLU A 221 -18.18 -16.30 -7.17
N LEU A 222 -17.43 -15.49 -7.94
CA LEU A 222 -16.79 -14.28 -7.39
C LEU A 222 -17.81 -13.31 -6.80
N GLY A 223 -18.92 -13.09 -7.51
CA GLY A 223 -19.98 -12.17 -7.08
C GLY A 223 -20.71 -12.59 -5.81
N ASP A 224 -20.60 -13.87 -5.42
CA ASP A 224 -21.23 -14.42 -4.22
C ASP A 224 -20.35 -14.25 -2.98
N ILE A 225 -19.06 -13.95 -3.16
CA ILE A 225 -18.11 -13.85 -2.06
C ILE A 225 -18.31 -12.51 -1.33
N GLU A 226 -18.42 -12.60 -0.01
CA GLU A 226 -18.50 -11.45 0.88
C GLU A 226 -17.11 -10.96 1.30
N VAL A 227 -16.89 -9.65 1.19
CA VAL A 227 -15.62 -8.97 1.49
C VAL A 227 -15.82 -7.87 2.53
N TYR A 228 -14.78 -7.62 3.32
CA TYR A 228 -14.76 -6.51 4.27
C TYR A 228 -14.50 -5.19 3.55
N THR A 229 -15.27 -4.15 3.88
CA THR A 229 -15.05 -2.78 3.40
C THR A 229 -14.62 -1.87 4.54
N MET A 230 -14.24 -0.63 4.23
CA MET A 230 -14.13 0.41 5.26
C MET A 230 -15.46 1.17 5.47
N ALA A 231 -16.46 0.95 4.63
CA ALA A 231 -17.73 1.68 4.64
C ALA A 231 -18.64 1.26 5.80
N SER A 232 -18.62 -0.04 6.14
CA SER A 232 -19.47 -0.59 7.20
C SER A 232 -18.77 -1.72 7.94
N ALA A 233 -19.31 -2.05 9.12
CA ALA A 233 -18.90 -3.23 9.89
C ALA A 233 -19.37 -4.54 9.24
N GLU A 234 -20.35 -4.46 8.33
CA GLU A 234 -20.90 -5.60 7.63
C GLU A 234 -20.09 -5.90 6.37
N LYS A 235 -20.01 -7.19 6.02
CA LYS A 235 -19.42 -7.57 4.74
C LYS A 235 -20.39 -7.25 3.62
N ARG A 236 -19.86 -6.90 2.45
CA ARG A 236 -20.67 -6.80 1.22
C ARG A 236 -20.20 -7.82 0.22
N ARG A 237 -21.12 -8.29 -0.62
CA ARG A 237 -20.78 -9.12 -1.78
C ARG A 237 -19.92 -8.33 -2.77
N VAL A 238 -19.05 -9.03 -3.48
CA VAL A 238 -18.40 -8.44 -4.66
C VAL A 238 -19.45 -8.10 -5.71
N GLY A 239 -20.52 -8.90 -5.84
CA GLY A 239 -21.59 -8.64 -6.81
C GLY A 239 -21.16 -8.92 -8.26
N THR A 240 -22.01 -8.50 -9.18
CA THR A 240 -21.81 -8.65 -10.62
C THR A 240 -20.63 -7.83 -11.12
N GLU A 241 -20.17 -8.12 -12.35
CA GLU A 241 -19.12 -7.33 -13.00
C GLU A 241 -19.51 -5.85 -13.11
N GLU A 242 -20.77 -5.53 -13.42
CA GLU A 242 -21.25 -4.14 -13.49
C GLU A 242 -21.23 -3.46 -12.13
N GLU A 243 -21.79 -4.10 -11.10
CA GLU A 243 -21.77 -3.54 -9.74
C GLU A 243 -20.34 -3.32 -9.23
N PHE A 244 -19.39 -4.16 -9.66
CA PHE A 244 -17.97 -3.98 -9.35
C PHE A 244 -17.36 -2.77 -10.07
N ILE A 245 -17.68 -2.57 -11.34
CA ILE A 245 -17.21 -1.42 -12.12
C ILE A 245 -17.80 -0.11 -11.60
N ASP A 246 -19.10 -0.08 -11.29
CA ASP A 246 -19.81 1.11 -10.79
C ASP A 246 -19.27 1.66 -9.46
N ARG A 247 -18.48 0.85 -8.73
CA ARG A 247 -17.89 1.24 -7.43
C ARG A 247 -16.47 1.80 -7.53
N LEU A 248 -15.82 1.71 -8.69
CA LEU A 248 -14.44 2.18 -8.90
C LEU A 248 -14.42 3.60 -9.48
#